data_AF-A0A5A7R824-F1
#
_entry.id   AF-A0A5A7R824-F1
#
_cell.length_a   1.000
_cell.length_b   1.000
_cell.length_c   1.000
_cell.angle_alpha   90.00
_cell.angle_beta   90.00
_cell.angle_gamma   90.00
#
_symmetry.space_group_name_H-M   'P 1'
#
loop_
_entity.id
_entity.type
_entity.pdbx_description
1 polymer ?
#
loop_
_entity_poly.entity_id
_entity_poly.type
_entity_poly.pdbx_seq_one_letter_code
_entity_poly.pdbx_strand_id
1 'polypeptide(L)'
;MSEISTSSPANGTTRCSRQMSFGRKEYEFLKEIGLGPRNLGCYVNGVWQGNGPVVTSVNPADNQPIAEVSEASLEDYEEGMQACDQATKIWMQIPAPKRGEIVRQIGDALRVKLHHLGRLVSLEMGKILAEGIGEVQEIIDMCDFAVGLSRQLNGSVIPSERPNHMMLETWNPLGIVGVITAFNFPCAVLGWNACIALVCGNSVVWWDLWSNKR
;
A
#
# COMPACT_ATOMS: atom_id res chain seq x y z
N MET A 1 62.86 15.06 -34.80
CA MET A 1 61.63 15.55 -35.46
C MET A 1 60.78 14.35 -35.85
N SER A 2 59.83 13.98 -34.98
CA SER A 2 58.52 13.42 -35.32
C SER A 2 57.87 12.91 -34.03
N GLU A 3 56.92 13.70 -33.52
CA GLU A 3 56.06 13.36 -32.39
C GLU A 3 55.07 12.26 -32.82
N ILE A 4 54.85 11.26 -31.96
CA ILE A 4 53.72 10.32 -32.09
C ILE A 4 52.79 10.59 -30.91
N SER A 5 51.65 11.15 -31.26
CA SER A 5 50.51 11.53 -30.42
C SER A 5 49.87 10.33 -29.72
N THR A 6 49.56 10.53 -28.45
CA THR A 6 48.72 9.66 -27.62
C THR A 6 47.24 9.78 -28.04
N SER A 7 46.60 8.64 -28.32
CA SER A 7 45.14 8.57 -28.52
C SER A 7 44.46 7.97 -27.28
N SER A 8 43.65 8.78 -26.60
CA SER A 8 42.66 8.32 -25.62
C SER A 8 41.40 7.85 -26.35
N PRO A 9 40.77 6.72 -25.97
CA PRO A 9 39.41 6.43 -26.40
C PRO A 9 38.40 7.23 -25.59
N ALA A 10 37.52 7.94 -26.30
CA ALA A 10 36.40 8.67 -25.75
C ALA A 10 35.36 7.71 -25.15
N ASN A 11 35.15 7.79 -23.83
CA ASN A 11 33.98 7.24 -23.16
C ASN A 11 32.85 8.27 -23.24
N GLY A 12 31.98 8.11 -24.24
CA GLY A 12 30.75 8.88 -24.41
C GLY A 12 29.54 7.97 -24.36
N THR A 13 29.23 7.36 -23.21
CA THR A 13 27.92 6.75 -22.97
C THR A 13 26.93 7.86 -22.63
N THR A 14 26.26 8.39 -23.65
CA THR A 14 25.13 9.30 -23.53
C THR A 14 24.00 8.60 -22.78
N ARG A 15 23.94 8.78 -21.47
CA ARG A 15 22.78 8.41 -20.65
C ARG A 15 21.64 9.32 -21.10
N CYS A 16 20.76 8.81 -21.96
CA CYS A 16 19.55 9.50 -22.38
C CYS A 16 18.74 9.82 -21.10
N SER A 17 18.83 11.06 -20.63
CA SER A 17 18.03 11.56 -19.53
C SER A 17 16.60 11.68 -20.05
N ARG A 18 15.83 10.59 -19.94
CA ARG A 18 14.37 10.66 -20.09
C ARG A 18 13.88 11.68 -19.06
N GLN A 19 13.47 12.85 -19.54
CA GLN A 19 12.92 13.90 -18.70
C GLN A 19 11.73 13.34 -17.93
N MET A 20 11.75 13.47 -16.61
CA MET A 20 10.64 13.10 -15.75
C MET A 20 9.39 13.88 -16.16
N SER A 21 8.30 13.16 -16.43
CA SER A 21 7.05 13.73 -16.95
C SER A 21 6.22 14.49 -15.91
N PHE A 22 6.68 14.54 -14.65
CA PHE A 22 6.00 15.23 -13.55
C PHE A 22 5.74 16.72 -13.82
N GLY A 23 6.34 17.30 -14.86
CA GLY A 23 6.07 18.64 -15.36
C GLY A 23 4.89 18.76 -16.35
N ARG A 24 4.24 17.66 -16.74
CA ARG A 24 3.03 17.70 -17.58
C ARG A 24 1.86 18.21 -16.75
N LYS A 25 1.11 19.20 -17.27
CA LYS A 25 -0.11 19.71 -16.64
C LYS A 25 -1.09 18.60 -16.26
N GLU A 26 -1.19 17.57 -17.09
CA GLU A 26 -2.06 16.43 -16.82
C GLU A 26 -1.70 15.66 -15.55
N TYR A 27 -0.46 15.74 -15.03
CA TYR A 27 0.00 15.05 -13.83
C TYR A 27 -0.01 15.93 -12.57
N GLU A 28 -0.47 17.19 -12.65
CA GLU A 28 -0.54 18.09 -11.48
C GLU A 28 -1.38 17.50 -10.33
N PHE A 29 -2.38 16.68 -10.64
CA PHE A 29 -3.24 16.02 -9.64
C PHE A 29 -2.48 15.06 -8.71
N LEU A 30 -1.28 14.59 -9.09
CA LEU A 30 -0.44 13.74 -8.24
C LEU A 30 -0.04 14.47 -6.95
N LYS A 31 0.13 15.79 -7.00
CA LYS A 31 0.42 16.61 -5.81
C LYS A 31 -0.74 16.61 -4.82
N GLU A 32 -1.98 16.55 -5.31
CA GLU A 32 -3.19 16.51 -4.47
C GLU A 32 -3.32 15.22 -3.65
N ILE A 33 -2.59 14.17 -4.04
CA ILE A 33 -2.49 12.90 -3.31
C ILE A 33 -1.10 12.71 -2.67
N GLY A 34 -0.33 13.80 -2.54
CA GLY A 34 0.92 13.82 -1.79
C GLY A 34 2.13 13.24 -2.54
N LEU A 35 2.02 13.01 -3.85
CA LEU A 35 3.12 12.49 -4.65
C LEU A 35 3.98 13.62 -5.23
N GLY A 36 5.28 13.33 -5.34
CA GLY A 36 6.28 14.16 -5.99
C GLY A 36 7.00 13.42 -7.12
N PRO A 37 7.98 14.07 -7.78
CA PRO A 37 8.76 13.43 -8.85
C PRO A 37 9.58 12.23 -8.36
N ARG A 38 9.99 12.24 -7.08
CA ARG A 38 10.63 11.12 -6.40
C ARG A 38 9.97 10.94 -5.03
N ASN A 39 9.59 9.71 -4.72
CA ASN A 39 8.83 9.35 -3.53
C ASN A 39 9.60 8.31 -2.71
N LEU A 40 9.40 8.32 -1.41
CA LEU A 40 9.92 7.29 -0.50
C LEU A 40 8.90 6.15 -0.44
N GLY A 41 9.35 4.92 -0.63
CA GLY A 41 8.49 3.74 -0.84
C GLY A 41 8.22 2.90 0.41
N CYS A 42 8.75 3.29 1.57
CA CYS A 42 8.56 2.59 2.83
C CYS A 42 7.91 3.53 3.87
N TYR A 43 6.85 3.08 4.53
CA TYR A 43 6.18 3.85 5.57
C TYR A 43 6.25 3.10 6.90
N VAL A 44 7.03 3.62 7.84
CA VAL A 44 7.32 2.99 9.13
C VAL A 44 7.07 3.99 10.25
N ASN A 45 6.28 3.60 11.24
CA ASN A 45 6.02 4.39 12.46
C ASN A 45 5.63 5.86 12.19
N GLY A 46 4.83 6.11 11.16
CA GLY A 46 4.38 7.46 10.82
C GLY A 46 5.31 8.25 9.88
N VAL A 47 6.46 7.69 9.52
CA VAL A 47 7.51 8.36 8.74
C VAL A 47 7.75 7.63 7.43
N TRP A 48 7.97 8.38 6.36
CA TRP A 48 8.38 7.85 5.07
C TRP A 48 9.91 7.71 5.00
N GLN A 49 10.38 6.55 4.56
CA GLN A 49 11.79 6.22 4.28
C GLN A 49 11.92 5.36 3.01
N GLY A 50 13.15 5.07 2.59
CA GLY A 50 13.41 4.30 1.38
C GLY A 50 14.88 4.34 1.01
N ASN A 51 15.63 3.38 1.56
CA ASN A 51 17.07 3.25 1.40
C ASN A 51 17.46 2.17 0.38
N GLY A 52 16.48 1.56 -0.28
CA GLY A 52 16.67 0.57 -1.33
C GLY A 52 16.88 1.16 -2.73
N PRO A 53 16.80 0.31 -3.77
CA PRO A 53 16.90 0.74 -5.16
C PRO A 53 15.83 1.76 -5.55
N VAL A 54 16.15 2.60 -6.54
CA VAL A 54 15.16 3.50 -7.14
C VAL A 54 14.54 2.82 -8.34
N VAL A 55 13.21 2.77 -8.36
CA VAL A 55 12.41 2.30 -9.50
C VAL A 55 11.65 3.44 -10.14
N THR A 56 11.53 3.39 -11.46
CA THR A 56 10.75 4.37 -12.23
C THR A 56 9.39 3.79 -12.54
N SER A 57 8.34 4.46 -12.09
CA SER A 57 6.98 4.16 -12.50
C SER A 57 6.73 4.64 -13.93
N VAL A 58 6.02 3.85 -14.73
CA VAL A 58 5.80 4.14 -16.16
C VAL A 58 4.32 4.02 -16.51
N ASN A 59 3.84 4.93 -17.36
CA ASN A 59 2.49 4.87 -17.90
C ASN A 59 2.46 3.84 -19.04
N PRO A 60 1.68 2.75 -18.94
CA PRO A 60 1.64 1.71 -19.97
C PRO A 60 1.00 2.18 -21.28
N ALA A 61 0.23 3.28 -21.30
CA ALA A 61 -0.41 3.81 -22.50
C ALA A 61 0.57 4.50 -23.47
N ASP A 62 1.65 5.10 -22.96
CA ASP A 62 2.63 5.85 -23.76
C ASP A 62 4.11 5.48 -23.48
N ASN A 63 4.35 4.57 -22.53
CA ASN A 63 5.66 4.12 -22.03
C ASN A 63 6.55 5.25 -21.47
N GLN A 64 5.94 6.35 -21.04
CA GLN A 64 6.66 7.47 -20.46
C GLN A 64 6.76 7.29 -18.93
N PRO A 65 7.89 7.69 -18.31
CA PRO A 65 8.00 7.74 -16.85
C PRO A 65 6.87 8.57 -16.24
N ILE A 66 6.37 8.21 -15.06
CA ILE A 66 5.42 9.00 -14.25
C ILE A 66 6.19 9.67 -13.11
N ALA A 67 6.74 8.86 -12.20
CA ALA A 67 7.50 9.27 -11.02
C ALA A 67 8.53 8.19 -10.63
N GLU A 68 9.42 8.52 -9.71
CA GLU A 68 10.37 7.57 -9.11
C GLU A 68 9.94 7.20 -7.68
N VAL A 69 10.28 5.98 -7.27
CA VAL A 69 10.10 5.49 -5.89
C VAL A 69 11.43 4.92 -5.41
N SER A 70 11.93 5.39 -4.27
CA SER A 70 13.02 4.74 -3.54
C SER A 70 12.42 3.59 -2.71
N GLU A 71 12.70 2.34 -3.08
CA GLU A 71 12.15 1.17 -2.41
C GLU A 71 12.71 0.99 -0.99
N ALA A 72 12.09 0.12 -0.21
CA ALA A 72 12.61 -0.29 1.10
C ALA A 72 13.89 -1.12 0.94
N SER A 73 14.90 -0.87 1.78
CA SER A 73 15.99 -1.83 1.97
C SER A 73 15.58 -2.94 2.93
N LEU A 74 16.45 -3.94 3.13
CA LEU A 74 16.21 -4.98 4.14
C LEU A 74 16.18 -4.39 5.56
N GLU A 75 17.02 -3.40 5.82
CA GLU A 75 17.07 -2.68 7.10
C GLU A 75 15.78 -1.90 7.35
N ASP A 76 15.23 -1.23 6.32
CA ASP A 76 13.92 -0.56 6.40
C ASP A 76 12.80 -1.55 6.77
N TYR A 77 12.84 -2.75 6.18
CA TYR A 77 11.88 -3.82 6.50
C TYR A 77 12.00 -4.29 7.95
N GLU A 78 13.21 -4.55 8.44
CA GLU A 78 13.43 -5.00 9.82
C GLU A 78 12.96 -3.96 10.84
N GLU A 79 13.27 -2.68 10.59
CA GLU A 79 12.76 -1.57 11.41
C GLU A 79 11.22 -1.50 11.38
N GLY A 80 10.64 -1.62 10.18
CA GLY A 80 9.20 -1.67 9.97
C GLY A 80 8.51 -2.80 10.74
N MET A 81 9.09 -4.00 10.71
CA MET A 81 8.57 -5.16 11.43
C MET A 81 8.63 -4.99 12.94
N GLN A 82 9.72 -4.44 13.48
CA GLN A 82 9.83 -4.15 14.90
C GLN A 82 8.80 -3.12 15.36
N ALA A 83 8.63 -2.04 14.59
CA ALA A 83 7.62 -1.03 14.89
C ALA A 83 6.20 -1.59 14.83
N CYS A 84 5.90 -2.42 13.82
CA CYS A 84 4.61 -3.08 13.65
C CYS A 84 4.30 -4.04 14.81
N ASP A 85 5.28 -4.81 15.29
CA ASP A 85 5.10 -5.67 16.48
C ASP A 85 4.70 -4.87 17.72
N GLN A 86 5.35 -3.72 17.98
CA GLN A 86 4.98 -2.87 19.11
C GLN A 86 3.58 -2.25 18.94
N ALA A 87 3.25 -1.78 17.74
CA ALA A 87 1.92 -1.23 17.45
C ALA A 87 0.82 -2.28 17.61
N THR A 88 1.09 -3.53 17.21
CA THR A 88 0.15 -4.66 17.32
C THR A 88 -0.28 -4.91 18.76
N LYS A 89 0.65 -4.86 19.72
CA LYS A 89 0.35 -5.03 21.15
C LYS A 89 -0.67 -4.01 21.65
N ILE A 90 -0.59 -2.77 21.16
CA ILE A 90 -1.54 -1.70 21.50
C ILE A 90 -2.86 -1.91 20.76
N TRP A 91 -2.79 -2.20 19.45
CA TRP A 91 -3.95 -2.36 18.59
C TRP A 91 -4.89 -3.49 19.03
N MET A 92 -4.34 -4.63 19.47
CA MET A 92 -5.11 -5.77 19.97
C MET A 92 -5.95 -5.43 21.22
N GLN A 93 -5.53 -4.44 22.02
CA GLN A 93 -6.26 -3.99 23.22
C GLN A 93 -7.45 -3.07 22.92
N ILE A 94 -7.53 -2.55 21.70
CA ILE A 94 -8.62 -1.65 21.30
C ILE A 94 -9.86 -2.50 20.99
N PRO A 95 -11.04 -2.24 21.61
CA PRO A 95 -12.27 -2.99 21.32
C PRO A 95 -12.63 -3.00 19.84
N ALA A 96 -13.12 -4.14 19.32
CA ALA A 96 -13.43 -4.30 17.90
C ALA A 96 -14.31 -3.18 17.32
N PRO A 97 -15.39 -2.71 17.99
CA PRO A 97 -16.18 -1.59 17.45
C PRO A 97 -15.41 -0.26 17.33
N LYS A 98 -14.41 -0.02 18.19
CA LYS A 98 -13.53 1.16 18.08
C LYS A 98 -12.52 1.00 16.95
N ARG A 99 -12.05 -0.21 16.67
CA ARG A 99 -11.25 -0.50 15.47
C ARG A 99 -12.08 -0.30 14.19
N GLY A 100 -13.35 -0.71 14.22
CA GLY A 100 -14.32 -0.42 13.16
C GLY A 100 -14.47 1.08 12.87
N GLU A 101 -14.50 1.93 13.90
CA GLU A 101 -14.53 3.39 13.71
C GLU A 101 -13.29 3.92 12.98
N ILE A 102 -12.10 3.39 13.25
CA ILE A 102 -10.89 3.75 12.49
C ILE A 102 -11.04 3.34 11.02
N VAL A 103 -11.53 2.13 10.75
CA VAL A 103 -11.78 1.65 9.38
C VAL A 103 -12.84 2.50 8.66
N ARG A 104 -13.88 2.96 9.36
CA ARG A 104 -14.86 3.91 8.83
C ARG A 104 -14.19 5.21 8.36
N GLN A 105 -13.29 5.76 9.18
CA GLN A 105 -12.57 6.99 8.84
C GLN A 105 -11.61 6.81 7.66
N ILE A 106 -11.02 5.61 7.50
CA ILE A 106 -10.25 5.26 6.30
C ILE A 106 -11.16 5.32 5.06
N GLY A 107 -12.36 4.74 5.13
CA GLY A 107 -13.35 4.81 4.06
C GLY A 107 -13.72 6.25 3.69
N ASP A 108 -13.95 7.13 4.67
CA ASP A 108 -14.22 8.54 4.44
C ASP A 108 -13.03 9.28 3.78
N ALA A 109 -11.81 9.02 4.24
CA ALA A 109 -10.61 9.61 3.67
C ALA A 109 -10.42 9.19 2.20
N LEU A 110 -10.65 7.92 1.88
CA LEU A 110 -10.65 7.42 0.51
C LEU A 110 -11.74 8.07 -0.33
N ARG A 111 -12.95 8.25 0.23
CA ARG A 111 -14.09 8.89 -0.46
C ARG A 111 -13.78 10.34 -0.86
N VAL A 112 -13.05 11.09 -0.02
CA VAL A 112 -12.56 12.44 -0.36
C VAL A 112 -11.59 12.44 -1.54
N LYS A 113 -10.80 11.37 -1.72
CA LYS A 113 -9.77 11.26 -2.77
C LYS A 113 -10.15 10.30 -3.91
N LEU A 114 -11.38 9.80 -3.95
CA LEU A 114 -11.88 8.76 -4.87
C LEU A 114 -11.45 9.00 -6.32
N HIS A 115 -11.75 10.19 -6.87
CA HIS A 115 -11.43 10.50 -8.26
C HIS A 115 -9.94 10.64 -8.53
N HIS A 116 -9.16 11.13 -7.56
CA HIS A 116 -7.71 11.28 -7.71
C HIS A 116 -7.01 9.91 -7.70
N LEU A 117 -7.41 9.05 -6.76
CA LEU A 117 -6.87 7.69 -6.64
C LEU A 117 -7.28 6.83 -7.84
N GLY A 118 -8.54 6.88 -8.27
CA GLY A 118 -8.99 6.15 -9.46
C GLY A 118 -8.26 6.59 -10.73
N ARG A 119 -7.94 7.89 -10.84
CA ARG A 119 -7.11 8.42 -11.92
C ARG A 119 -5.66 7.93 -11.84
N LEU A 120 -5.08 7.82 -10.65
CA LEU A 120 -3.74 7.24 -10.47
C LEU A 120 -3.73 5.76 -10.90
N VAL A 121 -4.71 4.97 -10.45
CA VAL A 121 -4.83 3.56 -10.83
C VAL A 121 -4.91 3.42 -12.36
N SER A 122 -5.74 4.24 -13.02
CA SER A 122 -5.82 4.25 -14.47
C SER A 122 -4.49 4.63 -15.15
N LEU A 123 -3.82 5.66 -14.62
CA LEU A 123 -2.56 6.18 -15.16
C LEU A 123 -1.40 5.17 -15.05
N GLU A 124 -1.26 4.49 -13.91
CA GLU A 124 -0.11 3.62 -13.62
C GLU A 124 -0.36 2.15 -13.97
N MET A 125 -1.55 1.63 -13.70
CA MET A 125 -1.89 0.23 -14.01
C MET A 125 -2.32 0.07 -15.47
N GLY A 126 -3.03 1.06 -16.02
CA GLY A 126 -3.48 1.08 -17.42
C GLY A 126 -4.93 0.65 -17.65
N LYS A 127 -5.71 0.37 -16.60
CA LYS A 127 -7.15 0.13 -16.72
C LYS A 127 -7.93 1.40 -17.04
N ILE A 128 -9.14 1.26 -17.57
CA ILE A 128 -9.99 2.41 -17.87
C ILE A 128 -10.38 3.16 -16.58
N LEU A 129 -10.57 4.47 -16.68
CA LEU A 129 -10.84 5.33 -15.51
C LEU A 129 -12.05 4.85 -14.67
N ALA A 130 -13.10 4.35 -15.32
CA ALA A 130 -14.27 3.82 -14.63
C ALA A 130 -13.91 2.62 -13.73
N GLU A 131 -13.04 1.72 -14.19
CA GLU A 131 -12.55 0.60 -13.38
C GLU A 131 -11.60 1.07 -12.27
N GLY A 132 -10.75 2.07 -12.53
CA GLY A 132 -9.89 2.65 -11.48
C GLY A 132 -10.70 3.31 -10.35
N ILE A 133 -11.76 4.04 -10.69
CA ILE A 133 -12.69 4.62 -9.71
C ILE A 133 -13.47 3.50 -9.00
N GLY A 134 -13.96 2.51 -9.75
CA GLY A 134 -14.66 1.35 -9.21
C GLY A 134 -13.81 0.59 -8.19
N GLU A 135 -12.53 0.38 -8.48
CA GLU A 135 -11.62 -0.31 -7.55
C GLU A 135 -11.47 0.42 -6.22
N VAL A 136 -11.33 1.74 -6.23
CA VAL A 136 -11.26 2.53 -4.99
C VAL A 136 -12.62 2.50 -4.26
N GLN A 137 -13.73 2.51 -5.01
CA GLN A 137 -15.07 2.37 -4.45
C GLN A 137 -15.26 1.02 -3.74
N GLU A 138 -14.74 -0.08 -4.29
CA GLU A 138 -14.79 -1.40 -3.64
C GLU A 138 -14.10 -1.39 -2.26
N ILE A 139 -13.02 -0.63 -2.10
CA ILE A 139 -12.34 -0.47 -0.79
C ILE A 139 -13.23 0.30 0.17
N ILE A 140 -13.84 1.39 -0.30
CA ILE A 140 -14.74 2.23 0.49
C ILE A 140 -15.94 1.39 0.99
N ASP A 141 -16.55 0.61 0.11
CA ASP A 141 -17.68 -0.25 0.45
C ASP A 141 -17.25 -1.35 1.44
N MET A 142 -16.03 -1.87 1.30
CA MET A 142 -15.46 -2.82 2.25
C MET A 142 -15.19 -2.21 3.62
N CYS A 143 -14.79 -0.93 3.69
CA CYS A 143 -14.70 -0.22 4.96
C CYS A 143 -16.07 -0.18 5.65
N ASP A 144 -17.11 0.20 4.92
CA ASP A 144 -18.49 0.30 5.46
C ASP A 144 -19.01 -1.07 5.93
N PHE A 145 -18.73 -2.14 5.16
CA PHE A 145 -19.02 -3.52 5.58
C PHE A 145 -18.27 -3.91 6.86
N ALA A 146 -16.97 -3.61 6.93
CA ALA A 146 -16.13 -3.96 8.08
C ALA A 146 -16.57 -3.26 9.37
N VAL A 147 -17.18 -2.07 9.29
CA VAL A 147 -17.80 -1.40 10.44
C VAL A 147 -18.91 -2.27 11.04
N GLY A 148 -19.80 -2.81 10.21
CA GLY A 148 -20.83 -3.75 10.66
C GLY A 148 -20.22 -5.01 11.27
N LEU A 149 -19.25 -5.61 10.57
CA LEU A 149 -18.56 -6.81 11.01
C LEU A 149 -17.85 -6.64 12.35
N SER A 150 -17.30 -5.45 12.64
CA SER A 150 -16.62 -5.15 13.90
C SER A 150 -17.50 -5.33 15.16
N ARG A 151 -18.82 -5.39 14.98
CA ARG A 151 -19.82 -5.64 16.03
C ARG A 151 -20.37 -7.07 16.02
N GLN A 152 -19.86 -7.91 15.12
CA GLN A 152 -20.36 -9.26 14.83
C GLN A 152 -19.24 -10.30 14.79
N LEU A 153 -18.05 -9.99 15.31
CA LEU A 153 -16.96 -10.95 15.54
C LEU A 153 -17.28 -11.87 16.72
N ASN A 154 -18.40 -12.58 16.63
CA ASN A 154 -18.98 -13.39 17.69
C ASN A 154 -18.35 -14.77 17.69
N GLY A 155 -18.14 -15.32 18.89
CA GLY A 155 -18.00 -16.75 19.09
C GLY A 155 -19.35 -17.40 19.41
N SER A 156 -19.30 -18.60 20.00
CA SER A 156 -20.49 -19.40 20.32
C SER A 156 -20.48 -19.83 21.78
N VAL A 157 -21.66 -19.87 22.40
CA VAL A 157 -21.88 -20.52 23.70
C VAL A 157 -22.50 -21.88 23.44
N ILE A 158 -21.77 -22.95 23.73
CA ILE A 158 -22.13 -24.33 23.34
C ILE A 158 -22.60 -25.08 24.59
N PRO A 159 -23.72 -25.83 24.52
CA PRO A 159 -24.15 -26.68 25.64
C PRO A 159 -23.09 -27.75 25.95
N SER A 160 -22.57 -27.73 27.17
CA SER A 160 -21.63 -28.78 27.63
C SER A 160 -22.41 -30.03 28.04
N GLU A 161 -21.87 -31.20 27.73
CA GLU A 161 -22.35 -32.49 28.26
C GLU A 161 -22.03 -32.67 29.76
N ARG A 162 -21.11 -31.87 30.30
CA ARG A 162 -20.60 -32.00 31.68
C ARG A 162 -21.38 -31.08 32.62
N PRO A 163 -21.90 -31.57 33.76
CA PRO A 163 -22.55 -30.71 34.76
C PRO A 163 -21.61 -29.58 35.22
N ASN A 164 -22.16 -28.38 35.39
CA ASN A 164 -21.44 -27.18 35.85
C ASN A 164 -20.23 -26.78 34.99
N HIS A 165 -20.22 -27.08 33.69
CA HIS A 165 -19.18 -26.66 32.75
C HIS A 165 -19.75 -25.72 31.67
N MET A 166 -19.00 -24.66 31.37
CA MET A 166 -19.27 -23.76 30.26
C MET A 166 -18.35 -24.10 29.08
N MET A 167 -18.90 -24.24 27.89
CA MET A 167 -18.14 -24.40 26.65
C MET A 167 -18.31 -23.14 25.80
N LEU A 168 -17.20 -22.50 25.47
CA LEU A 168 -17.15 -21.27 24.68
C LEU A 168 -16.26 -21.47 23.46
N GLU A 169 -16.71 -20.98 22.33
CA GLU A 169 -15.84 -20.65 21.20
C GLU A 169 -15.48 -19.17 21.30
N THR A 170 -14.20 -18.85 21.17
CA THR A 170 -13.69 -17.47 21.25
C THR A 170 -12.72 -17.20 20.12
N TRP A 171 -12.72 -15.97 19.62
CA TRP A 171 -11.85 -15.51 18.54
C TRP A 171 -10.92 -14.42 19.05
N ASN A 172 -9.64 -14.52 18.73
CA ASN A 172 -8.63 -13.53 19.05
C ASN A 172 -7.80 -13.20 17.79
N PRO A 173 -7.19 -12.00 17.72
CA PRO A 173 -6.33 -11.64 16.60
C PRO A 173 -5.12 -12.57 16.49
N LEU A 174 -4.61 -12.77 15.27
CA LEU A 174 -3.37 -13.50 15.00
C LEU A 174 -2.12 -12.68 15.31
N GLY A 175 -2.20 -11.35 15.16
CA GLY A 175 -1.09 -10.42 15.37
C GLY A 175 -0.83 -9.58 14.13
N ILE A 176 0.20 -9.92 13.36
CA ILE A 176 0.57 -9.22 12.12
C ILE A 176 0.12 -10.04 10.91
N VAL A 177 -0.56 -9.38 9.96
CA VAL A 177 -0.95 -9.95 8.67
C VAL A 177 -0.08 -9.33 7.58
N GLY A 178 0.73 -10.16 6.93
CA GLY A 178 1.45 -9.79 5.71
C GLY A 178 0.53 -9.89 4.49
N VAL A 179 0.42 -8.81 3.72
CA VAL A 179 -0.41 -8.75 2.51
C VAL A 179 0.49 -8.46 1.32
N ILE A 180 0.62 -9.44 0.42
CA ILE A 180 1.37 -9.31 -0.83
C ILE A 180 0.38 -9.20 -1.98
N THR A 181 0.37 -8.07 -2.68
CA THR A 181 -0.61 -7.78 -3.75
C THR A 181 -0.05 -7.96 -5.15
N ALA A 182 -0.94 -8.28 -6.09
CA ALA A 182 -0.62 -8.30 -7.51
C ALA A 182 -0.92 -6.93 -8.16
N PHE A 183 -0.31 -6.68 -9.32
CA PHE A 183 -0.39 -5.38 -10.00
C PHE A 183 -1.78 -5.03 -10.58
N ASN A 184 -2.64 -6.02 -10.81
CA ASN A 184 -3.86 -5.83 -11.60
C ASN A 184 -5.02 -5.22 -10.81
N PHE A 185 -4.97 -5.33 -9.48
CA PHE A 185 -5.84 -4.65 -8.52
C PHE A 185 -4.95 -4.08 -7.40
N PRO A 186 -4.20 -3.00 -7.70
CA PRO A 186 -3.13 -2.52 -6.84
C PRO A 186 -3.62 -2.02 -5.47
N CYS A 187 -4.91 -1.72 -5.31
CA CYS A 187 -5.44 -1.24 -4.03
C CYS A 187 -6.62 -2.05 -3.51
N ALA A 188 -7.48 -2.63 -4.34
CA ALA A 188 -8.64 -3.39 -3.85
C ALA A 188 -8.23 -4.62 -3.03
N VAL A 189 -7.24 -5.39 -3.49
CA VAL A 189 -6.78 -6.61 -2.78
C VAL A 189 -6.21 -6.25 -1.41
N LEU A 190 -5.44 -5.15 -1.32
CA LEU A 190 -5.01 -4.61 -0.03
C LEU A 190 -6.21 -4.19 0.81
N GLY A 191 -7.12 -3.40 0.24
CA GLY A 191 -8.29 -2.86 0.93
C GLY A 191 -9.15 -3.95 1.58
N TRP A 192 -9.45 -5.03 0.84
CA TRP A 192 -10.20 -6.16 1.38
C TRP A 192 -9.51 -6.81 2.56
N ASN A 193 -8.22 -7.14 2.42
CA ASN A 193 -7.46 -7.78 3.48
C ASN A 193 -7.29 -6.86 4.68
N ALA A 194 -6.93 -5.60 4.44
CA ALA A 194 -6.64 -4.63 5.49
C ALA A 194 -7.88 -4.28 6.30
N CYS A 195 -9.03 -4.02 5.65
CA CYS A 195 -10.27 -3.70 6.37
C CYS A 195 -10.64 -4.82 7.35
N ILE A 196 -10.61 -6.09 6.88
CA ILE A 196 -10.96 -7.25 7.71
C ILE A 196 -9.88 -7.50 8.78
N ALA A 197 -8.61 -7.48 8.41
CA ALA A 197 -7.51 -7.69 9.35
C ALA A 197 -7.54 -6.67 10.50
N LEU A 198 -7.74 -5.39 10.19
CA LEU A 198 -7.79 -4.30 11.16
C LEU A 198 -8.97 -4.44 12.12
N VAL A 199 -10.20 -4.71 11.63
CA VAL A 199 -11.35 -4.90 12.53
C VAL A 199 -11.22 -6.17 13.37
N CYS A 200 -10.57 -7.22 12.84
CA CYS A 200 -10.20 -8.43 13.59
C CYS A 200 -9.05 -8.21 14.58
N GLY A 201 -8.46 -7.01 14.66
CA GLY A 201 -7.46 -6.64 15.66
C GLY A 201 -6.02 -6.97 15.28
N ASN A 202 -5.76 -7.21 13.99
CA ASN A 202 -4.43 -7.43 13.46
C ASN A 202 -3.84 -6.13 12.90
N SER A 203 -2.52 -6.01 12.96
CA SER A 203 -1.79 -5.01 12.16
C SER A 203 -1.50 -5.57 10.77
N VAL A 204 -1.25 -4.69 9.81
CA VAL A 204 -1.02 -5.06 8.41
C VAL A 204 0.35 -4.57 7.97
N VAL A 205 1.12 -5.47 7.35
CA VAL A 205 2.34 -5.13 6.62
C VAL A 205 2.07 -5.40 5.15
N TRP A 206 2.12 -4.36 4.33
CA TRP A 206 1.79 -4.44 2.91
C TRP A 206 3.06 -4.42 2.06
N TRP A 207 3.12 -5.33 1.09
CA TRP A 207 4.13 -5.33 0.04
C TRP A 207 3.43 -5.46 -1.32
N ASP A 208 3.74 -4.58 -2.26
CA ASP A 208 3.22 -4.69 -3.62
C ASP A 208 4.24 -5.36 -4.55
N LEU A 209 3.80 -6.29 -5.40
CA LEU A 209 4.66 -6.99 -6.38
C LEU A 209 4.94 -6.16 -7.64
N TRP A 210 4.56 -4.88 -7.63
CA TRP A 210 4.76 -3.94 -8.74
C TRP A 210 6.22 -3.86 -9.23
N SER A 211 7.20 -4.04 -8.31
CA SER A 211 8.63 -3.95 -8.60
C SER A 211 9.20 -5.06 -9.50
N ASN A 212 8.48 -6.18 -9.66
CA ASN A 212 8.91 -7.34 -10.46
C ASN A 212 8.35 -7.37 -11.90
N LYS A 213 7.79 -6.27 -12.41
CA LYS A 213 7.35 -6.15 -13.81
C LYS A 213 8.50 -6.07 -14.86
N ARG A 214 9.72 -6.46 -14.51
CA ARG A 214 10.88 -6.45 -15.42
C ARG A 214 11.19 -7.83 -15.95
#